data_AF-A0A8T7K623-F1
#
_entry.id   AF-A0A8T7K623-F1
#
_cell.length_a   1.000
_cell.length_b   1.000
_cell.length_c   1.000
_cell.angle_alpha   90.00
_cell.angle_beta   90.00
_cell.angle_gamma   90.00
#
_symmetry.space_group_name_H-M   'P 1'
#
loop_
_entity.id
_entity.type
_entity.pdbx_description
1 polymer ?
#
loop_
_entity_poly.entity_id
_entity_poly.type
_entity_poly.pdbx_seq_one_letter_code
_entity_poly.pdbx_strand_id
1 'polypeptide(L)'
;MSDERKRILARLAAERAHLLYQLIGIDPQTLKTVPVFADWTAVHLLAHIADYDSLHSARLRLVLEHRAHEIASIGDDTPDPLAARNAQLRAQFADCTLEQVLAALAEARRDFLAHLAHFDDSALRSERRFLWGYDTAYKWTGSRWMHDSHHADDLRRWRKTLADTEAIGAPALLLHTLAAAQADFAASAALVTPPEASTRRICGAWTLKDVYGHLADWNRYFIWRASLFLNLPHSAPDWEETESINARRLQPLPQVMADEAATRAQFEALLAAASAEEFTRSSADLDSPYRGLYDVGWSALEHYLDHAAALRRALGMDMPGRLLMFAGRYTCPAVCGIYFPRRDDSGLAPTDQ
;
A
#
# COMPACT_ATOMS: atom_id res chain seq x y z
N MET A 1 16.08 -14.96 7.71
CA MET A 1 15.00 -14.93 6.71
C MET A 1 15.64 -14.99 5.34
N SER A 2 15.26 -15.94 4.48
CA SER A 2 15.80 -16.03 3.11
C SER A 2 15.37 -14.86 2.23
N ASP A 3 16.08 -14.68 1.12
CA ASP A 3 15.74 -13.70 0.09
C ASP A 3 14.39 -14.01 -0.57
N GLU A 4 14.04 -15.28 -0.72
CA GLU A 4 12.73 -15.67 -1.27
C GLU A 4 11.59 -15.19 -0.37
N ARG A 5 11.68 -15.42 0.93
CA ARG A 5 10.66 -14.94 1.86
C ARG A 5 10.54 -13.43 1.83
N LYS A 6 11.65 -12.69 1.79
CA LYS A 6 11.63 -11.24 1.62
C LYS A 6 10.91 -10.83 0.34
N ARG A 7 11.13 -11.55 -0.78
CA ARG A 7 10.45 -11.29 -2.06
C ARG A 7 8.94 -11.51 -1.96
N ILE A 8 8.50 -12.55 -1.25
CA ILE A 8 7.07 -12.80 -0.98
C ILE A 8 6.46 -11.66 -0.16
N LEU A 9 7.14 -11.22 0.91
CA LEU A 9 6.66 -10.12 1.75
C LEU A 9 6.59 -8.80 0.97
N ALA A 10 7.60 -8.50 0.16
CA ALA A 10 7.59 -7.34 -0.74
C ALA A 10 6.44 -7.42 -1.75
N ARG A 11 6.15 -8.61 -2.31
CA ARG A 11 5.01 -8.78 -3.23
C ARG A 11 3.66 -8.60 -2.54
N LEU A 12 3.49 -9.17 -1.34
CA LEU A 12 2.27 -9.00 -0.54
C LEU A 12 2.00 -7.53 -0.19
N ALA A 13 3.05 -6.79 0.16
CA ALA A 13 2.94 -5.37 0.48
C ALA A 13 2.61 -4.54 -0.78
N ALA A 14 3.32 -4.78 -1.90
CA ALA A 14 3.09 -4.10 -3.16
C ALA A 14 1.66 -4.27 -3.70
N GLU A 15 1.13 -5.50 -3.71
CA GLU A 15 -0.23 -5.74 -4.22
C GLU A 15 -1.29 -5.14 -3.28
N ARG A 16 -1.08 -5.15 -1.95
CA ARG A 16 -2.01 -4.49 -1.01
C ARG A 16 -2.01 -2.97 -1.19
N ALA A 17 -0.84 -2.37 -1.33
CA ALA A 17 -0.73 -0.93 -1.56
C ALA A 17 -1.40 -0.54 -2.91
N HIS A 18 -1.16 -1.35 -3.95
CA HIS A 18 -1.78 -1.14 -5.26
C HIS A 18 -3.30 -1.30 -5.26
N LEU A 19 -3.83 -2.30 -4.56
CA LEU A 19 -5.27 -2.51 -4.34
C LEU A 19 -5.92 -1.27 -3.72
N LEU A 20 -5.38 -0.79 -2.60
CA LEU A 20 -5.95 0.36 -1.88
C LEU A 20 -5.81 1.65 -2.69
N TYR A 21 -4.72 1.82 -3.44
CA TYR A 21 -4.53 2.96 -4.33
C TYR A 21 -5.65 3.11 -5.36
N GLN A 22 -6.24 2.01 -5.84
CA GLN A 22 -7.35 2.09 -6.82
C GLN A 22 -8.58 2.84 -6.27
N LEU A 23 -8.70 2.97 -4.94
CA LEU A 23 -9.83 3.61 -4.28
C LEU A 23 -9.58 5.08 -3.92
N ILE A 24 -8.34 5.57 -4.01
CA ILE A 24 -7.99 6.94 -3.61
C ILE A 24 -8.71 7.98 -4.47
N GLY A 25 -9.23 9.03 -3.83
CA GLY A 25 -10.00 10.08 -4.49
C GLY A 25 -11.40 9.69 -4.92
N ILE A 26 -11.90 8.50 -4.55
CA ILE A 26 -13.32 8.14 -4.73
C ILE A 26 -14.09 8.60 -3.50
N ASP A 27 -15.23 9.27 -3.70
CA ASP A 27 -16.04 9.76 -2.59
C ASP A 27 -16.60 8.59 -1.75
N PRO A 28 -16.77 8.78 -0.42
CA PRO A 28 -17.19 7.70 0.47
C PRO A 28 -18.54 7.09 0.12
N GLN A 29 -19.46 7.87 -0.44
CA GLN A 29 -20.80 7.38 -0.77
C GLN A 29 -20.73 6.43 -1.96
N THR A 30 -19.99 6.78 -3.01
CA THR A 30 -19.72 5.90 -4.16
C THR A 30 -19.09 4.58 -3.73
N LEU A 31 -18.09 4.61 -2.83
CA LEU A 31 -17.48 3.39 -2.28
C LEU A 31 -18.50 2.47 -1.59
N LYS A 32 -19.53 3.05 -0.98
CA LYS A 32 -20.55 2.34 -0.21
C LYS A 32 -21.74 1.87 -1.05
N THR A 33 -22.13 2.61 -2.09
CA THR A 33 -23.41 2.37 -2.79
C THR A 33 -23.30 1.97 -4.24
N VAL A 34 -22.18 2.27 -4.92
CA VAL A 34 -22.01 1.93 -6.33
C VAL A 34 -21.33 0.56 -6.43
N PRO A 35 -21.96 -0.43 -7.08
CA PRO A 35 -21.35 -1.75 -7.22
C PRO A 35 -20.11 -1.72 -8.13
N VAL A 36 -19.07 -2.44 -7.70
CA VAL A 36 -17.88 -2.81 -8.48
C VAL A 36 -18.22 -3.90 -9.50
N PHE A 37 -18.89 -4.96 -9.04
CA PHE A 37 -19.46 -6.02 -9.89
C PHE A 37 -20.65 -6.67 -9.19
N ALA A 38 -21.66 -7.05 -9.98
CA ALA A 38 -22.93 -7.56 -9.44
C ALA A 38 -23.47 -6.65 -8.31
N ASP A 39 -23.62 -7.17 -7.10
CA ASP A 39 -24.08 -6.47 -5.89
C ASP A 39 -22.94 -6.08 -4.93
N TRP A 40 -21.69 -6.27 -5.32
CA TRP A 40 -20.52 -5.99 -4.50
C TRP A 40 -20.10 -4.53 -4.62
N THR A 41 -20.12 -3.78 -3.53
CA THR A 41 -19.56 -2.42 -3.46
C THR A 41 -18.09 -2.49 -3.05
N ALA A 42 -17.35 -1.37 -3.11
CA ALA A 42 -15.95 -1.35 -2.71
C ALA A 42 -15.80 -1.70 -1.20
N VAL A 43 -16.73 -1.24 -0.37
CA VAL A 43 -16.77 -1.61 1.06
C VAL A 43 -16.96 -3.12 1.24
N HIS A 44 -17.91 -3.75 0.54
CA HIS A 44 -18.10 -5.20 0.60
C HIS A 44 -16.84 -5.95 0.15
N LEU A 45 -16.18 -5.47 -0.91
CA LEU A 45 -14.98 -6.09 -1.45
C LEU A 45 -13.81 -6.05 -0.45
N LEU A 46 -13.57 -4.91 0.21
CA LEU A 46 -12.54 -4.79 1.24
C LEU A 46 -12.83 -5.72 2.44
N ALA A 47 -14.09 -5.85 2.84
CA ALA A 47 -14.48 -6.76 3.91
C ALA A 47 -14.24 -8.24 3.54
N HIS A 48 -14.53 -8.61 2.29
CA HIS A 48 -14.21 -9.94 1.76
C HIS A 48 -12.70 -10.22 1.76
N ILE A 49 -11.88 -9.24 1.39
CA ILE A 49 -10.43 -9.39 1.41
C ILE A 49 -9.92 -9.55 2.87
N ALA A 50 -10.49 -8.78 3.81
CA ALA A 50 -10.19 -8.91 5.23
C ALA A 50 -10.55 -10.30 5.78
N ASP A 51 -11.73 -10.82 5.42
CA ASP A 51 -12.17 -12.17 5.80
C ASP A 51 -11.21 -13.25 5.29
N TYR A 52 -10.75 -13.15 4.04
CA TYR A 52 -9.79 -14.13 3.53
C TYR A 52 -8.42 -14.02 4.21
N ASP A 53 -7.94 -12.83 4.55
CA ASP A 53 -6.72 -12.68 5.36
C ASP A 53 -6.90 -13.37 6.74
N SER A 54 -8.05 -13.16 7.40
CA SER A 54 -8.39 -13.80 8.68
C SER A 54 -8.49 -15.32 8.56
N LEU A 55 -9.13 -15.82 7.50
CA LEU A 55 -9.24 -17.25 7.22
C LEU A 55 -7.85 -17.89 7.07
N HIS A 56 -6.99 -17.30 6.24
CA HIS A 56 -5.64 -17.84 6.05
C HIS A 56 -4.76 -17.65 7.29
N SER A 57 -4.94 -16.59 8.06
CA SER A 57 -4.29 -16.39 9.36
C SER A 57 -4.65 -17.53 10.32
N ALA A 58 -5.93 -17.87 10.46
CA ALA A 58 -6.40 -18.98 11.29
C ALA A 58 -5.84 -20.34 10.82
N ARG A 59 -5.75 -20.56 9.50
CA ARG A 59 -5.13 -21.75 8.92
C ARG A 59 -3.64 -21.87 9.25
N LEU A 60 -2.89 -20.77 9.12
CA LEU A 60 -1.47 -20.74 9.49
C LEU A 60 -1.29 -21.06 10.98
N ARG A 61 -2.12 -20.50 11.85
CA ARG A 61 -2.11 -20.79 13.29
C ARG A 61 -2.34 -22.28 13.57
N LEU A 62 -3.35 -22.90 12.96
CA LEU A 62 -3.61 -24.34 13.12
C LEU A 62 -2.44 -25.20 12.64
N VAL A 63 -1.75 -24.81 11.55
CA VAL A 63 -0.55 -25.51 11.11
C VAL A 63 0.59 -25.39 12.14
N LEU A 64 0.80 -24.20 12.72
CA LEU A 64 1.81 -23.98 13.77
C LEU A 64 1.51 -24.77 15.04
N GLU A 65 0.23 -24.96 15.36
CA GLU A 65 -0.25 -25.76 16.50
C GLU A 65 -0.25 -27.29 16.23
N HIS A 66 0.24 -27.75 15.06
CA HIS A 66 0.16 -29.15 14.62
C HIS A 66 -1.27 -29.71 14.47
N ARG A 67 -2.24 -28.82 14.25
CA ARG A 67 -3.68 -29.11 14.11
C ARG A 67 -4.16 -28.95 12.67
N ALA A 68 -3.30 -29.21 11.69
CA ALA A 68 -3.61 -29.09 10.26
C ALA A 68 -4.81 -29.94 9.82
N HIS A 69 -5.08 -31.05 10.50
CA HIS A 69 -6.21 -31.95 10.24
C HIS A 69 -7.58 -31.32 10.59
N GLU A 70 -7.61 -30.25 11.38
CA GLU A 70 -8.84 -29.51 11.73
C GLU A 70 -9.21 -28.45 10.70
N ILE A 71 -8.35 -28.20 9.71
CA ILE A 71 -8.61 -27.16 8.72
C ILE A 71 -9.69 -27.66 7.75
N ALA A 72 -10.84 -26.97 7.76
CA ALA A 72 -11.94 -27.20 6.82
C ALA A 72 -11.63 -26.65 5.41
N SER A 73 -12.14 -27.35 4.40
CA SER A 73 -12.17 -26.84 3.02
C SER A 73 -13.12 -25.65 2.92
N ILE A 74 -12.87 -24.76 1.96
CA ILE A 74 -13.85 -23.75 1.58
C ILE A 74 -14.79 -24.44 0.58
N GLY A 75 -15.68 -25.33 1.05
CA GLY A 75 -16.33 -26.21 0.07
C GLY A 75 -17.39 -27.21 0.52
N ASP A 76 -17.29 -27.75 1.74
CA ASP A 76 -17.75 -29.13 1.89
C ASP A 76 -19.26 -29.30 2.18
N ASP A 77 -20.00 -28.23 2.52
CA ASP A 77 -21.32 -28.36 3.16
C ASP A 77 -22.54 -27.87 2.35
N THR A 78 -22.37 -27.31 1.14
CA THR A 78 -23.52 -26.82 0.34
C THR A 78 -23.31 -26.97 -1.18
N PRO A 79 -24.37 -26.92 -2.01
CA PRO A 79 -24.26 -26.99 -3.48
C PRO A 79 -23.44 -25.85 -4.11
N ASP A 80 -23.37 -24.68 -3.45
CA ASP A 80 -22.51 -23.55 -3.81
C ASP A 80 -21.89 -22.91 -2.53
N PRO A 81 -20.82 -23.51 -1.99
CA PRO A 81 -20.22 -23.14 -0.71
C PRO A 81 -19.57 -21.76 -0.74
N LEU A 82 -19.09 -21.34 -1.91
CA LEU A 82 -18.51 -20.01 -2.09
C LEU A 82 -19.61 -18.96 -2.11
N ALA A 83 -20.72 -19.18 -2.82
CA ALA A 83 -21.84 -18.24 -2.80
C ALA A 83 -22.46 -18.12 -1.40
N ALA A 84 -22.61 -19.24 -0.67
CA ALA A 84 -23.13 -19.22 0.69
C ALA A 84 -22.23 -18.42 1.65
N ARG A 85 -20.90 -18.66 1.63
CA ARG A 85 -19.94 -17.88 2.42
C ARG A 85 -19.98 -16.41 2.04
N ASN A 86 -19.98 -16.10 0.75
CA ASN A 86 -20.04 -14.73 0.25
C ASN A 86 -21.31 -14.01 0.70
N ALA A 87 -22.46 -14.68 0.67
CA ALA A 87 -23.72 -14.12 1.17
C ALA A 87 -23.68 -13.88 2.69
N GLN A 88 -23.11 -14.82 3.47
CA GLN A 88 -22.91 -14.64 4.90
C GLN A 88 -22.00 -13.45 5.21
N LEU A 89 -20.91 -13.29 4.48
CA LEU A 89 -19.99 -12.16 4.65
C LEU A 89 -20.69 -10.84 4.34
N ARG A 90 -21.44 -10.76 3.25
CA ARG A 90 -22.23 -9.55 2.95
C ARG A 90 -23.21 -9.23 4.07
N ALA A 91 -23.92 -10.23 4.60
CA ALA A 91 -24.83 -10.02 5.72
C ALA A 91 -24.09 -9.55 6.99
N GLN A 92 -22.91 -10.12 7.28
CA GLN A 92 -22.08 -9.75 8.43
C GLN A 92 -21.57 -8.30 8.35
N PHE A 93 -21.23 -7.84 7.14
CA PHE A 93 -20.64 -6.52 6.91
C PHE A 93 -21.64 -5.48 6.37
N ALA A 94 -22.94 -5.81 6.27
CA ALA A 94 -23.95 -4.95 5.67
C ALA A 94 -24.05 -3.58 6.36
N ASP A 95 -23.91 -3.55 7.68
CA ASP A 95 -24.01 -2.34 8.51
C ASP A 95 -22.65 -1.74 8.88
N CYS A 96 -21.55 -2.32 8.41
CA CYS A 96 -20.22 -1.81 8.74
C CYS A 96 -19.93 -0.49 8.00
N THR A 97 -19.24 0.43 8.69
CA THR A 97 -18.69 1.63 8.06
C THR A 97 -17.41 1.30 7.30
N LEU A 98 -17.00 2.20 6.39
CA LEU A 98 -15.74 2.07 5.67
C LEU A 98 -14.55 1.98 6.65
N GLU A 99 -14.56 2.78 7.71
CA GLU A 99 -13.53 2.79 8.76
C GLU A 99 -13.45 1.45 9.48
N GLN A 100 -14.58 0.85 9.85
CA GLN A 100 -14.63 -0.47 10.49
C GLN A 100 -14.05 -1.56 9.57
N VAL A 101 -14.40 -1.52 8.28
CA VAL A 101 -13.88 -2.48 7.29
C VAL A 101 -12.38 -2.29 7.05
N LEU A 102 -11.90 -1.05 6.96
CA LEU A 102 -10.47 -0.75 6.81
C LEU A 102 -9.65 -1.18 8.05
N ALA A 103 -10.19 -0.97 9.25
CA ALA A 103 -9.58 -1.45 10.49
C ALA A 103 -9.48 -2.98 10.50
N ALA A 104 -10.58 -3.68 10.16
CA ALA A 104 -10.60 -5.14 10.06
C ALA A 104 -9.61 -5.66 8.99
N LEU A 105 -9.50 -4.98 7.84
CA LEU A 105 -8.56 -5.32 6.78
C LEU A 105 -7.10 -5.19 7.23
N ALA A 106 -6.77 -4.12 7.95
CA ALA A 106 -5.43 -3.88 8.48
C ALA A 106 -5.07 -4.90 9.58
N GLU A 107 -6.01 -5.18 10.49
CA GLU A 107 -5.86 -6.17 11.54
C GLU A 107 -5.66 -7.58 10.98
N ALA A 108 -6.53 -8.03 10.08
CA ALA A 108 -6.44 -9.35 9.47
C ALA A 108 -5.09 -9.55 8.75
N ARG A 109 -4.62 -8.53 8.04
CA ARG A 109 -3.30 -8.56 7.37
C ARG A 109 -2.15 -8.62 8.37
N ARG A 110 -2.19 -7.82 9.43
CA ARG A 110 -1.17 -7.83 10.49
C ARG A 110 -1.08 -9.22 11.14
N ASP A 111 -2.21 -9.81 11.48
CA ASP A 111 -2.25 -11.13 12.11
C ASP A 111 -1.77 -12.23 11.16
N PHE A 112 -2.17 -12.16 9.88
CA PHE A 112 -1.66 -13.07 8.85
C PHE A 112 -0.13 -13.00 8.74
N LEU A 113 0.44 -11.78 8.66
CA LEU A 113 1.88 -11.59 8.57
C LEU A 113 2.62 -12.02 9.85
N ALA A 114 2.01 -11.80 11.02
CA ALA A 114 2.56 -12.25 12.30
C ALA A 114 2.67 -13.78 12.36
N HIS A 115 1.60 -14.51 12.02
CA HIS A 115 1.65 -15.97 11.92
C HIS A 115 2.64 -16.45 10.86
N LEU A 116 2.67 -15.78 9.69
CA LEU A 116 3.60 -16.11 8.62
C LEU A 116 5.07 -15.99 9.07
N ALA A 117 5.40 -15.01 9.92
CA ALA A 117 6.76 -14.79 10.42
C ALA A 117 7.30 -15.96 11.28
N HIS A 118 6.41 -16.75 11.90
CA HIS A 118 6.79 -17.89 12.73
C HIS A 118 7.19 -19.15 11.96
N PHE A 119 6.84 -19.26 10.68
CA PHE A 119 7.34 -20.36 9.88
C PHE A 119 8.84 -20.17 9.59
N ASP A 120 9.58 -21.22 9.28
CA ASP A 120 10.81 -21.09 8.47
C ASP A 120 10.50 -21.47 7.01
N ASP A 121 11.49 -21.35 6.12
CA ASP A 121 11.29 -21.60 4.69
C ASP A 121 10.97 -23.08 4.40
N SER A 122 11.53 -23.99 5.20
CA SER A 122 11.26 -25.43 5.08
C SER A 122 9.82 -25.74 5.49
N ALA A 123 9.38 -25.20 6.62
CA ALA A 123 8.03 -25.35 7.15
C ALA A 123 6.98 -24.74 6.23
N LEU A 124 7.29 -23.61 5.56
CA LEU A 124 6.42 -23.00 4.56
C LEU A 124 6.16 -23.93 3.37
N ARG A 125 7.22 -24.60 2.91
CA ARG A 125 7.20 -25.49 1.73
C ARG A 125 6.79 -26.92 2.04
N SER A 126 6.79 -27.30 3.31
CA SER A 126 6.42 -28.64 3.74
C SER A 126 4.99 -28.96 3.32
N GLU A 127 4.87 -30.01 2.51
CA GLU A 127 3.58 -30.54 2.07
C GLU A 127 2.85 -31.19 3.24
N ARG A 128 1.57 -30.89 3.37
CA ARG A 128 0.71 -31.40 4.44
C ARG A 128 -0.58 -31.92 3.85
N ARG A 129 -1.15 -32.94 4.49
CA ARG A 129 -2.43 -33.54 4.12
C ARG A 129 -3.57 -32.79 4.81
N PHE A 130 -4.54 -32.37 4.03
CA PHE A 130 -5.80 -31.74 4.42
C PHE A 130 -6.98 -32.57 3.90
N LEU A 131 -8.20 -32.19 4.24
CA LEU A 131 -9.41 -32.88 3.78
C LEU A 131 -9.56 -32.86 2.24
N TRP A 132 -9.04 -31.84 1.57
CA TRP A 132 -9.08 -31.66 0.12
C TRP A 132 -7.81 -32.11 -0.62
N GLY A 133 -6.90 -32.83 0.06
CA GLY A 133 -5.66 -33.32 -0.53
C GLY A 133 -4.40 -32.69 0.07
N TYR A 134 -3.36 -32.50 -0.73
CA TYR A 134 -2.06 -32.02 -0.27
C TYR A 134 -1.83 -30.55 -0.63
N ASP A 135 -1.36 -29.76 0.34
CA ASP A 135 -1.12 -28.32 0.16
C ASP A 135 0.07 -27.82 1.00
N THR A 136 0.46 -26.55 0.80
CA THR A 136 1.54 -25.90 1.53
C THR A 136 1.14 -24.49 2.00
N ALA A 137 1.68 -24.06 3.14
CA ALA A 137 1.51 -22.69 3.59
C ALA A 137 2.09 -21.68 2.58
N TYR A 138 3.13 -22.07 1.83
CA TYR A 138 3.68 -21.30 0.71
C TYR A 138 2.65 -21.03 -0.40
N LYS A 139 1.83 -22.01 -0.79
CA LYS A 139 0.77 -21.79 -1.78
C LYS A 139 -0.28 -20.80 -1.27
N TRP A 140 -0.61 -20.86 0.02
CA TRP A 140 -1.56 -19.93 0.63
C TRP A 140 -1.04 -18.48 0.66
N THR A 141 0.25 -18.25 0.94
CA THR A 141 0.84 -16.90 0.83
C THR A 141 0.81 -16.38 -0.60
N GLY A 142 1.08 -17.26 -1.58
CA GLY A 142 0.92 -16.99 -3.00
C GLY A 142 -0.50 -16.52 -3.34
N SER A 143 -1.50 -17.26 -2.84
CA SER A 143 -2.91 -16.94 -3.06
C SER A 143 -3.31 -15.57 -2.51
N ARG A 144 -2.68 -15.06 -1.45
CA ARG A 144 -3.05 -13.76 -0.86
C ARG A 144 -2.68 -12.58 -1.75
N TRP A 145 -1.45 -12.55 -2.29
CA TRP A 145 -1.08 -11.45 -3.19
C TRP A 145 -1.78 -11.56 -4.55
N MET A 146 -2.07 -12.77 -5.04
CA MET A 146 -2.91 -12.96 -6.24
C MET A 146 -4.33 -12.46 -6.02
N HIS A 147 -4.89 -12.68 -4.83
CA HIS A 147 -6.23 -12.20 -4.46
C HIS A 147 -6.30 -10.67 -4.43
N ASP A 148 -5.34 -10.02 -3.77
CA ASP A 148 -5.20 -8.54 -3.82
C ASP A 148 -5.04 -8.05 -5.28
N SER A 149 -4.21 -8.72 -6.09
CA SER A 149 -4.00 -8.39 -7.51
C SER A 149 -5.28 -8.45 -8.34
N HIS A 150 -6.05 -9.55 -8.23
CA HIS A 150 -7.27 -9.73 -9.01
C HIS A 150 -8.31 -8.64 -8.68
N HIS A 151 -8.47 -8.33 -7.39
CA HIS A 151 -9.40 -7.29 -6.97
C HIS A 151 -8.90 -5.88 -7.27
N ALA A 152 -7.59 -5.64 -7.30
CA ALA A 152 -7.05 -4.39 -7.82
C ALA A 152 -7.42 -4.20 -9.31
N ASP A 153 -7.39 -5.27 -10.10
CA ASP A 153 -7.83 -5.23 -11.51
C ASP A 153 -9.34 -4.98 -11.65
N ASP A 154 -10.17 -5.59 -10.79
CA ASP A 154 -11.61 -5.31 -10.72
C ASP A 154 -11.88 -3.83 -10.42
N LEU A 155 -11.24 -3.31 -9.37
CA LEU A 155 -11.40 -1.92 -8.93
C LEU A 155 -10.90 -0.93 -9.99
N ARG A 156 -9.79 -1.23 -10.66
CA ARG A 156 -9.28 -0.43 -11.77
C ARG A 156 -10.26 -0.36 -12.93
N ARG A 157 -10.89 -1.49 -13.29
CA ARG A 157 -11.92 -1.52 -14.33
C ARG A 157 -13.15 -0.72 -13.91
N TRP A 158 -13.62 -0.94 -12.69
CA TRP A 158 -14.76 -0.21 -12.12
C TRP A 158 -14.52 1.30 -12.05
N ARG A 159 -13.32 1.74 -11.65
CA ARG A 159 -12.96 3.16 -11.61
C ARG A 159 -13.16 3.85 -12.95
N LYS A 160 -12.88 3.17 -14.07
CA LYS A 160 -13.09 3.69 -15.44
C LYS A 160 -14.57 3.89 -15.80
N THR A 161 -15.49 3.29 -15.05
CA THR A 161 -16.95 3.46 -15.26
C THR A 161 -17.54 4.58 -14.42
N LEU A 162 -16.79 5.09 -13.45
CA LEU A 162 -17.20 6.23 -12.64
C LEU A 162 -17.07 7.51 -13.47
N ALA A 163 -17.98 8.46 -13.27
CA ALA A 163 -17.75 9.81 -13.78
C ALA A 163 -16.48 10.37 -13.12
N ASP A 164 -15.74 11.21 -13.84
CA ASP A 164 -14.62 11.94 -13.24
C ASP A 164 -15.16 12.81 -12.12
N THR A 165 -14.97 12.36 -10.89
CA THR A 165 -15.28 13.14 -9.71
C THR A 165 -13.98 13.82 -9.28
N GLU A 166 -13.97 15.16 -9.25
CA GLU A 166 -12.92 15.90 -8.55
C GLU A 166 -13.07 15.80 -7.02
N ALA A 167 -13.82 14.80 -6.55
CA ALA A 167 -14.21 14.65 -5.15
C ALA A 167 -13.00 14.35 -4.27
N ILE A 168 -13.10 14.83 -3.03
CA ILE A 168 -12.17 14.48 -1.97
C ILE A 168 -12.59 13.10 -1.46
N GLY A 169 -11.66 12.15 -1.47
CA GLY A 169 -11.93 10.79 -1.02
C GLY A 169 -12.01 10.68 0.51
N ALA A 170 -12.30 9.47 1.00
CA ALA A 170 -12.37 9.22 2.45
C ALA A 170 -11.00 9.39 3.13
N PRO A 171 -10.87 10.24 4.19
CA PRO A 171 -9.61 10.40 4.91
C PRO A 171 -9.06 9.09 5.51
N ALA A 172 -9.93 8.25 6.08
CA ALA A 172 -9.53 6.95 6.63
C ALA A 172 -8.88 6.05 5.56
N LEU A 173 -9.45 6.01 4.36
CA LEU A 173 -8.88 5.26 3.24
C LEU A 173 -7.50 5.79 2.84
N LEU A 174 -7.32 7.12 2.81
CA LEU A 174 -6.02 7.73 2.53
C LEU A 174 -4.96 7.29 3.55
N LEU A 175 -5.27 7.35 4.84
CA LEU A 175 -4.36 6.93 5.91
C LEU A 175 -3.98 5.46 5.81
N HIS A 176 -4.94 4.57 5.58
CA HIS A 176 -4.68 3.15 5.39
C HIS A 176 -3.85 2.86 4.14
N THR A 177 -4.07 3.61 3.07
CA THR A 177 -3.30 3.45 1.82
C THR A 177 -1.86 3.96 1.98
N LEU A 178 -1.67 5.10 2.66
CA LEU A 178 -0.35 5.62 3.02
C LEU A 178 0.45 4.59 3.84
N ALA A 179 -0.18 4.01 4.88
CA ALA A 179 0.43 2.96 5.68
C ALA A 179 0.83 1.73 4.83
N ALA A 180 -0.03 1.33 3.88
CA ALA A 180 0.28 0.23 2.96
C ALA A 180 1.45 0.54 2.02
N ALA A 181 1.55 1.77 1.50
CA ALA A 181 2.66 2.18 0.64
C ALA A 181 3.99 2.28 1.39
N GLN A 182 3.97 2.74 2.65
CA GLN A 182 5.16 2.73 3.50
C GLN A 182 5.61 1.29 3.83
N ALA A 183 4.65 0.39 4.10
CA ALA A 183 4.95 -1.03 4.28
C ALA A 183 5.53 -1.65 2.99
N ASP A 184 5.04 -1.25 1.83
CA ASP A 184 5.58 -1.66 0.53
C ASP A 184 7.03 -1.19 0.33
N PHE A 185 7.30 0.09 0.58
CA PHE A 185 8.66 0.63 0.55
C PHE A 185 9.57 -0.13 1.53
N ALA A 186 9.16 -0.31 2.78
CA ALA A 186 9.96 -0.99 3.81
C ALA A 186 10.25 -2.45 3.44
N ALA A 187 9.25 -3.20 2.94
CA ALA A 187 9.44 -4.59 2.53
C ALA A 187 10.35 -4.70 1.30
N SER A 188 10.25 -3.76 0.35
CA SER A 188 11.12 -3.68 -0.82
C SER A 188 12.56 -3.28 -0.44
N ALA A 189 12.73 -2.34 0.49
CA ALA A 189 14.04 -1.91 1.00
C ALA A 189 14.77 -3.03 1.75
N ALA A 190 14.06 -3.89 2.48
CA ALA A 190 14.63 -5.01 3.21
C ALA A 190 15.32 -6.09 2.33
N LEU A 191 15.10 -6.03 1.01
CA LEU A 191 15.79 -6.87 0.01
C LEU A 191 17.20 -6.37 -0.30
N VAL A 192 17.51 -5.10 -0.03
CA VAL A 192 18.86 -4.56 -0.19
C VAL A 192 19.69 -4.95 1.03
N THR A 193 20.84 -5.59 0.80
CA THR A 193 21.71 -5.97 1.93
C THR A 193 22.41 -4.72 2.52
N PRO A 194 22.82 -4.74 3.80
CA PRO A 194 23.50 -3.59 4.39
C PRO A 194 24.74 -3.09 3.61
N PRO A 195 25.60 -3.96 3.04
CA PRO A 195 26.72 -3.51 2.20
C PRO A 195 26.29 -2.83 0.88
N GLU A 196 25.15 -3.24 0.32
CA GLU A 196 24.60 -2.67 -0.92
C GLU A 196 23.88 -1.34 -0.69
N ALA A 197 23.39 -1.08 0.52
CA ALA A 197 22.55 0.08 0.82
C ALA A 197 23.23 1.43 0.51
N SER A 198 24.57 1.48 0.54
CA SER A 198 25.35 2.68 0.22
C SER A 198 26.07 2.62 -1.14
N THR A 199 25.85 1.58 -1.95
CA THR A 199 26.62 1.35 -3.18
C THR A 199 25.75 0.99 -4.38
N ARG A 200 24.69 0.20 -4.21
CA ARG A 200 23.74 -0.14 -5.28
C ARG A 200 22.92 1.10 -5.63
N ARG A 201 22.84 1.39 -6.93
CA ARG A 201 21.94 2.41 -7.50
C ARG A 201 20.50 1.91 -7.54
N ILE A 202 19.58 2.73 -7.05
CA ILE A 202 18.15 2.43 -6.86
C ILE A 202 17.28 3.35 -7.74
N CYS A 203 17.33 4.68 -7.56
CA CYS A 203 16.68 5.64 -8.44
C CYS A 203 17.74 6.46 -9.17
N GLY A 204 18.02 6.15 -10.44
CA GLY A 204 19.08 6.81 -11.19
C GLY A 204 20.45 6.65 -10.53
N ALA A 205 21.01 7.75 -10.01
CA ALA A 205 22.30 7.74 -9.30
C ALA A 205 22.19 7.47 -7.80
N TRP A 206 20.98 7.48 -7.23
CA TRP A 206 20.78 7.42 -5.78
C TRP A 206 20.86 5.99 -5.24
N THR A 207 21.51 5.82 -4.09
CA THR A 207 21.50 4.54 -3.36
C THR A 207 20.31 4.42 -2.42
N LEU A 208 20.13 3.27 -1.76
CA LEU A 208 19.06 3.13 -0.75
C LEU A 208 19.25 4.16 0.40
N LYS A 209 20.50 4.44 0.81
CA LYS A 209 20.80 5.49 1.79
C LYS A 209 20.31 6.86 1.32
N ASP A 210 20.60 7.22 0.08
CA ASP A 210 20.13 8.49 -0.50
C ASP A 210 18.60 8.56 -0.51
N VAL A 211 17.93 7.46 -0.88
CA VAL A 211 16.46 7.37 -0.91
C VAL A 211 15.85 7.55 0.50
N TYR A 212 16.42 6.93 1.55
CA TYR A 212 15.95 7.18 2.92
C TYR A 212 16.11 8.64 3.34
N GLY A 213 17.24 9.28 3.00
CA GLY A 213 17.48 10.68 3.32
C GLY A 213 16.49 11.60 2.60
N HIS A 214 16.23 11.29 1.34
CA HIS A 214 15.25 11.99 0.52
C HIS A 214 13.84 11.88 1.10
N LEU A 215 13.40 10.67 1.47
CA LEU A 215 12.11 10.46 2.12
C LEU A 215 12.00 11.22 3.44
N ALA A 216 13.06 11.27 4.24
CA ALA A 216 13.07 12.05 5.48
C ALA A 216 12.88 13.55 5.22
N ASP A 217 13.52 14.09 4.18
CA ASP A 217 13.40 15.50 3.80
C ASP A 217 11.99 15.79 3.26
N TRP A 218 11.45 14.94 2.38
CA TRP A 218 10.08 15.09 1.89
C TRP A 218 9.02 14.96 2.98
N ASN A 219 9.20 14.07 3.96
CA ASN A 219 8.31 14.00 5.12
C ASN A 219 8.29 15.32 5.89
N ARG A 220 9.44 15.99 6.07
CA ARG A 220 9.49 17.35 6.67
C ARG A 220 8.75 18.38 5.84
N TYR A 221 8.91 18.32 4.51
CA TYR A 221 8.16 19.15 3.59
C TYR A 221 6.64 18.89 3.74
N PHE A 222 6.19 17.64 3.75
CA PHE A 222 4.77 17.30 3.92
C PHE A 222 4.23 17.73 5.28
N ILE A 223 5.01 17.61 6.37
CA ILE A 223 4.66 18.15 7.69
C ILE A 223 4.44 19.66 7.60
N TRP A 224 5.37 20.40 6.99
CA TRP A 224 5.23 21.84 6.82
C TRP A 224 3.95 22.20 6.04
N ARG A 225 3.69 21.51 4.91
CA ARG A 225 2.47 21.73 4.12
C ARG A 225 1.20 21.40 4.90
N ALA A 226 1.18 20.29 5.62
CA ALA A 226 0.04 19.91 6.45
C ALA A 226 -0.20 20.92 7.57
N SER A 227 0.86 21.41 8.23
CA SER A 227 0.75 22.46 9.26
C SER A 227 0.16 23.76 8.73
N LEU A 228 0.43 24.14 7.46
CA LEU A 228 -0.23 25.28 6.81
C LEU A 228 -1.75 25.08 6.72
N PHE A 229 -2.21 23.92 6.24
CA PHE A 229 -3.65 23.63 6.12
C PHE A 229 -4.34 23.48 7.48
N LEU A 230 -3.59 23.12 8.52
CA LEU A 230 -4.07 22.96 9.89
C LEU A 230 -3.92 24.23 10.74
N ASN A 231 -3.42 25.34 10.17
CA ASN A 231 -3.14 26.59 10.88
C ASN A 231 -2.24 26.40 12.12
N LEU A 232 -1.29 25.46 12.06
CA LEU A 232 -0.35 25.19 13.14
C LEU A 232 0.94 26.01 12.97
N PRO A 233 1.64 26.34 14.09
CA PRO A 233 2.97 26.92 14.01
C PRO A 233 3.91 26.04 13.19
N HIS A 234 4.64 26.66 12.28
CA HIS A 234 5.54 25.95 11.38
C HIS A 234 6.71 26.83 10.96
N SER A 235 7.79 26.18 10.55
CA SER A 235 8.89 26.81 9.82
C SER A 235 8.99 26.10 8.48
N ALA A 236 9.11 26.87 7.40
CA ALA A 236 9.43 26.28 6.11
C ALA A 236 10.76 25.51 6.24
N PRO A 237 10.86 24.29 5.70
CA PRO A 237 12.15 23.62 5.65
C PRO A 237 13.10 24.45 4.80
N ASP A 238 14.34 24.57 5.24
CA ASP A 238 15.42 25.15 4.44
C ASP A 238 15.69 24.19 3.27
N TRP A 239 15.08 24.48 2.11
CA TRP A 239 15.05 23.57 0.96
C TRP A 239 15.99 24.05 -0.14
N GLU A 240 17.29 24.02 0.14
CA GLU A 240 18.29 23.98 -0.92
C GLU A 240 18.60 22.50 -1.24
N GLU A 241 17.86 21.94 -2.21
CA GLU A 241 17.82 20.50 -2.52
C GLU A 241 19.23 19.88 -2.70
N THR A 242 20.16 20.63 -3.28
CA THR A 242 21.54 20.17 -3.50
C THR A 242 22.35 20.09 -2.20
N GLU A 243 22.16 21.05 -1.29
CA GLU A 243 22.86 21.08 -0.01
C GLU A 243 22.33 19.98 0.93
N SER A 244 21.01 19.77 0.97
CA SER A 244 20.40 18.72 1.79
C SER A 244 20.89 17.33 1.38
N ILE A 245 20.86 17.00 0.08
CA ILE A 245 21.34 15.70 -0.42
C ILE A 245 22.80 15.46 -0.07
N ASN A 246 23.66 16.48 -0.23
CA ASN A 246 25.08 16.36 0.10
C ASN A 246 25.30 16.18 1.61
N ALA A 247 24.53 16.88 2.45
CA ALA A 247 24.58 16.69 3.91
C ALA A 247 24.16 15.28 4.31
N ARG A 248 23.07 14.74 3.73
CA ARG A 248 22.60 13.35 3.97
C ARG A 248 23.64 12.31 3.59
N ARG A 249 24.40 12.52 2.53
CA ARG A 249 25.46 11.59 2.09
C ARG A 249 26.59 11.44 3.11
N LEU A 250 26.85 12.46 3.92
CA LEU A 250 27.84 12.39 5.00
C LEU A 250 27.31 11.66 6.24
N GLN A 251 25.99 11.50 6.37
CA GLN A 251 25.39 10.81 7.52
C GLN A 251 25.54 9.27 7.39
N PRO A 252 25.73 8.56 8.52
CA PRO A 252 25.65 7.10 8.58
C PRO A 252 24.24 6.59 8.24
N LEU A 253 24.14 5.46 7.55
CA LEU A 253 22.84 4.85 7.19
C LEU A 253 21.87 4.70 8.38
N PRO A 254 22.28 4.22 9.58
CA PRO A 254 21.36 4.11 10.71
C PRO A 254 20.73 5.45 11.13
N GLN A 255 21.49 6.55 11.03
CA GLN A 255 20.99 7.89 11.36
C GLN A 255 19.97 8.34 10.30
N VAL A 256 20.26 8.15 9.03
CA VAL A 256 19.35 8.52 7.93
C VAL A 256 18.02 7.75 8.03
N MET A 257 18.08 6.45 8.35
CA MET A 257 16.88 5.63 8.58
C MET A 257 16.08 6.08 9.81
N ALA A 258 16.76 6.46 10.90
CA ALA A 258 16.10 6.97 12.10
C ALA A 258 15.39 8.31 11.82
N ASP A 259 16.02 9.20 11.05
CA ASP A 259 15.43 10.48 10.63
C ASP A 259 14.18 10.27 9.75
N GLU A 260 14.24 9.32 8.79
CA GLU A 260 13.07 8.95 7.99
C GLU A 260 11.94 8.43 8.86
N ALA A 261 12.23 7.49 9.76
CA ALA A 261 11.21 6.91 10.64
C ALA A 261 10.57 7.95 11.57
N ALA A 262 11.37 8.86 12.13
CA ALA A 262 10.89 9.91 13.03
C ALA A 262 10.00 10.93 12.29
N THR A 263 10.44 11.40 11.13
CA THR A 263 9.67 12.36 10.30
C THR A 263 8.41 11.73 9.73
N ARG A 264 8.46 10.45 9.33
CA ARG A 264 7.29 9.68 8.93
C ARG A 264 6.25 9.60 10.05
N ALA A 265 6.67 9.18 11.25
CA ALA A 265 5.78 9.06 12.40
C ALA A 265 5.14 10.40 12.79
N GLN A 266 5.91 11.50 12.72
CA GLN A 266 5.39 12.85 12.97
C GLN A 266 4.32 13.25 11.93
N PHE A 267 4.57 12.96 10.65
CA PHE A 267 3.61 13.26 9.59
C PHE A 267 2.31 12.45 9.75
N GLU A 268 2.42 11.15 10.03
CA GLU A 268 1.27 10.28 10.30
C GLU A 268 0.45 10.77 11.49
N ALA A 269 1.11 11.14 12.60
CA ALA A 269 0.44 11.67 13.77
C ALA A 269 -0.32 12.97 13.46
N LEU A 270 0.26 13.83 12.62
CA LEU A 270 -0.37 15.07 12.18
C LEU A 270 -1.64 14.81 11.35
N LEU A 271 -1.57 13.88 10.38
CA LEU A 271 -2.74 13.51 9.57
C LEU A 271 -3.82 12.80 10.40
N ALA A 272 -3.43 11.94 11.34
CA ALA A 272 -4.37 11.21 12.20
C ALA A 272 -5.09 12.11 13.21
N ALA A 273 -4.47 13.22 13.60
CA ALA A 273 -5.09 14.21 14.49
C ALA A 273 -6.07 15.16 13.77
N ALA A 274 -6.01 15.23 12.44
CA ALA A 274 -6.85 16.12 11.66
C ALA A 274 -8.30 15.62 11.57
N SER A 275 -9.26 16.53 11.67
CA SER A 275 -10.68 16.19 11.52
C SER A 275 -11.10 16.02 10.05
N ALA A 276 -12.24 15.38 9.80
CA ALA A 276 -12.78 15.22 8.45
C ALA A 276 -13.02 16.56 7.72
N GLU A 277 -13.38 17.61 8.45
CA GLU A 277 -13.52 18.96 7.89
C GLU A 277 -12.18 19.51 7.40
N GLU A 278 -11.09 19.24 8.12
CA GLU A 278 -9.76 19.75 7.76
C GLU A 278 -9.20 19.08 6.51
N PHE A 279 -9.54 17.81 6.29
CA PHE A 279 -9.22 17.11 5.05
C PHE A 279 -9.96 17.66 3.83
N THR A 280 -11.17 18.16 4.02
CA THR A 280 -12.03 18.65 2.91
C THR A 280 -11.87 20.14 2.65
N ARG A 281 -11.30 20.89 3.59
CA ARG A 281 -11.00 22.31 3.46
C ARG A 281 -9.95 22.54 2.36
N SER A 282 -10.38 23.19 1.29
CA SER A 282 -9.48 23.75 0.28
C SER A 282 -8.93 25.08 0.75
N SER A 283 -7.67 25.38 0.42
CA SER A 283 -7.12 26.72 0.60
C SER A 283 -6.65 27.27 -0.74
N ALA A 284 -7.46 28.12 -1.36
CA ALA A 284 -7.10 28.81 -2.59
C ALA A 284 -5.99 29.86 -2.39
N ASP A 285 -5.78 30.29 -1.14
CA ASP A 285 -4.88 31.40 -0.80
C ASP A 285 -3.46 30.93 -0.43
N LEU A 286 -3.22 29.63 -0.38
CA LEU A 286 -1.87 29.09 -0.20
C LEU A 286 -1.22 28.90 -1.56
N ASP A 287 -0.08 29.54 -1.79
CA ASP A 287 0.79 29.24 -2.93
C ASP A 287 1.26 27.77 -2.82
N SER A 288 0.49 26.89 -3.48
CA SER A 288 0.49 25.47 -3.18
C SER A 288 0.19 24.60 -4.39
N PRO A 289 1.00 23.57 -4.65
CA PRO A 289 0.64 22.55 -5.63
C PRO A 289 -0.50 21.63 -5.13
N TYR A 290 -0.85 21.71 -3.84
CA TYR A 290 -1.91 20.90 -3.20
C TYR A 290 -3.14 21.78 -2.93
N ARG A 291 -4.35 21.26 -3.21
CA ARG A 291 -5.59 22.01 -2.95
C ARG A 291 -5.99 21.99 -1.47
N GLY A 292 -5.60 20.93 -0.76
CA GLY A 292 -5.94 20.73 0.65
C GLY A 292 -5.07 19.67 1.32
N LEU A 293 -5.35 19.39 2.60
CA LEU A 293 -4.63 18.40 3.38
C LEU A 293 -4.70 16.99 2.78
N TYR A 294 -5.83 16.62 2.18
CA TYR A 294 -5.98 15.33 1.49
C TYR A 294 -4.97 15.16 0.35
N ASP A 295 -4.76 16.21 -0.44
CA ASP A 295 -3.80 16.19 -1.56
C ASP A 295 -2.34 16.11 -1.06
N VAL A 296 -2.02 16.69 0.10
CA VAL A 296 -0.71 16.54 0.75
C VAL A 296 -0.46 15.07 1.13
N GLY A 297 -1.44 14.44 1.80
CA GLY A 297 -1.33 13.01 2.16
C GLY A 297 -1.28 12.10 0.94
N TRP A 298 -2.03 12.42 -0.13
CA TRP A 298 -1.99 11.68 -1.38
C TRP A 298 -0.61 11.81 -2.06
N SER A 299 -0.04 13.01 -2.12
CA SER A 299 1.31 13.22 -2.64
C SER A 299 2.35 12.39 -1.90
N ALA A 300 2.30 12.39 -0.57
CA ALA A 300 3.19 11.57 0.26
C ALA A 300 3.05 10.07 -0.05
N LEU A 301 1.82 9.56 -0.14
CA LEU A 301 1.52 8.19 -0.53
C LEU A 301 2.18 7.83 -1.88
N GLU A 302 1.98 8.64 -2.91
CA GLU A 302 2.54 8.41 -4.23
C GLU A 302 4.06 8.42 -4.24
N HIS A 303 4.67 9.27 -3.42
CA HIS A 303 6.11 9.37 -3.28
C HIS A 303 6.73 8.06 -2.72
N TYR A 304 6.08 7.42 -1.72
CA TYR A 304 6.51 6.09 -1.25
C TYR A 304 6.33 5.01 -2.33
N LEU A 305 5.22 5.03 -3.07
CA LEU A 305 4.96 4.05 -4.13
C LEU A 305 5.98 4.14 -5.28
N ASP A 306 6.37 5.35 -5.67
CA ASP A 306 7.40 5.58 -6.69
C ASP A 306 8.76 5.00 -6.28
N HIS A 307 9.21 5.32 -5.06
CA HIS A 307 10.48 4.78 -4.56
C HIS A 307 10.44 3.27 -4.32
N ALA A 308 9.31 2.71 -3.88
CA ALA A 308 9.13 1.27 -3.78
C ALA A 308 9.21 0.59 -5.17
N ALA A 309 8.57 1.16 -6.19
CA ALA A 309 8.67 0.68 -7.57
C ALA A 309 10.10 0.75 -8.11
N ALA A 310 10.82 1.86 -7.86
CA ALA A 310 12.22 2.01 -8.24
C ALA A 310 13.12 0.96 -7.58
N LEU A 311 12.92 0.67 -6.29
CA LEU A 311 13.63 -0.40 -5.57
C LEU A 311 13.42 -1.76 -6.24
N ARG A 312 12.16 -2.15 -6.47
CA ARG A 312 11.85 -3.45 -7.09
C ARG A 312 12.46 -3.60 -8.48
N ARG A 313 12.41 -2.52 -9.27
CA ARG A 313 13.00 -2.46 -10.62
C ARG A 313 14.53 -2.61 -10.55
N ALA A 314 15.19 -1.85 -9.68
CA ALA A 314 16.65 -1.92 -9.50
C ALA A 314 17.13 -3.29 -8.98
N LEU A 315 16.28 -4.00 -8.23
CA LEU A 315 16.53 -5.35 -7.72
C LEU A 315 16.21 -6.47 -8.73
N GLY A 316 15.72 -6.14 -9.92
CA GLY A 316 15.33 -7.12 -10.93
C GLY A 316 14.26 -8.09 -10.43
N MET A 317 13.28 -7.59 -9.67
CA MET A 317 12.21 -8.43 -9.15
C MET A 317 11.27 -8.87 -10.28
N ASP A 318 10.91 -10.15 -10.29
CA ASP A 318 9.88 -10.69 -11.18
C ASP A 318 8.48 -10.28 -10.67
N MET A 319 7.99 -9.14 -11.19
CA MET A 319 6.69 -8.58 -10.87
C MET A 319 6.03 -7.98 -12.13
N PRO A 320 4.69 -7.87 -12.16
CA PRO A 320 3.99 -7.13 -13.20
C PRO A 320 4.53 -5.70 -13.32
N GLY A 321 4.61 -5.19 -14.56
CA GLY A 321 5.16 -3.86 -14.84
C GLY A 321 4.50 -2.73 -14.04
N ARG A 322 3.20 -2.85 -13.75
CA ARG A 322 2.43 -1.89 -12.91
C ARG A 322 2.94 -1.74 -11.47
N LEU A 323 3.73 -2.71 -10.97
CA LEU A 323 4.38 -2.64 -9.66
C LEU A 323 5.84 -2.17 -9.77
N LEU A 324 6.44 -2.23 -10.96
CA LEU A 324 7.83 -1.84 -11.22
C LEU A 324 7.96 -0.40 -11.72
N MET A 325 6.83 0.23 -12.06
CA MET A 325 6.71 1.63 -12.42
C MET A 325 5.47 2.18 -11.75
N PHE A 326 5.59 3.35 -11.13
CA PHE A 326 4.46 4.07 -10.58
C PHE A 326 4.31 5.40 -11.33
N ALA A 327 3.07 5.74 -11.63
CA ALA A 327 2.71 7.01 -12.22
C ALA A 327 1.35 7.40 -11.66
N GLY A 328 1.35 8.43 -10.83
CA GLY A 328 0.17 9.00 -10.20
C GLY A 328 0.08 10.51 -10.42
N ARG A 329 -0.92 11.13 -9.79
CA ARG A 329 -1.27 12.54 -9.98
C ARG A 329 -0.16 13.50 -9.54
N TYR A 330 0.53 13.16 -8.46
CA TYR A 330 1.55 13.97 -7.80
C TYR A 330 2.96 13.39 -8.00
N THR A 331 3.10 12.34 -8.80
CA THR A 331 4.41 11.75 -9.08
C THR A 331 5.26 12.75 -9.84
N CYS A 332 6.41 13.13 -9.28
CA CYS A 332 7.30 14.10 -9.92
C CYS A 332 8.12 13.41 -11.03
N PRO A 333 7.93 13.75 -12.31
CA PRO A 333 8.71 13.15 -13.40
C PRO A 333 10.20 13.57 -13.36
N ALA A 334 10.52 14.67 -12.68
CA ALA A 334 11.82 15.31 -12.76
C ALA A 334 12.85 14.79 -11.74
N VAL A 335 12.42 14.36 -10.55
CA VAL A 335 13.33 14.13 -9.41
C VAL A 335 14.18 12.87 -9.57
N CYS A 336 13.70 11.82 -10.23
CA CYS A 336 14.50 10.62 -10.46
C CYS A 336 15.39 10.66 -11.72
N GLY A 337 15.42 11.78 -12.47
CA GLY A 337 16.19 11.87 -13.72
C GLY A 337 15.73 10.89 -14.81
N ILE A 338 14.60 10.21 -14.60
CA ILE A 338 13.93 9.38 -15.58
C ILE A 338 12.96 10.32 -16.30
N TYR A 339 13.48 11.00 -17.33
CA TYR A 339 12.67 11.84 -18.21
C TYR A 339 11.68 10.91 -18.94
N PHE A 340 10.51 10.67 -18.37
CA PHE A 340 9.36 10.28 -19.15
C PHE A 340 8.90 11.55 -19.85
N PRO A 341 8.86 11.62 -21.20
CA PRO A 341 8.26 12.76 -21.87
C PRO A 341 6.87 12.95 -21.27
N ARG A 342 6.57 14.17 -20.77
CA ARG A 342 5.24 14.53 -20.32
C ARG A 342 4.26 13.98 -21.36
N ARG A 343 3.27 13.20 -20.93
CA ARG A 343 2.04 13.06 -21.71
C ARG A 343 1.58 14.49 -21.95
N ASP A 344 1.67 14.90 -23.20
CA ASP A 344 0.89 15.99 -23.72
C ASP A 344 -0.54 15.86 -23.21
N ASP A 345 -1.15 16.97 -22.81
CA ASP A 345 -2.55 17.05 -22.36
C ASP A 345 -3.55 16.74 -23.50
N SER A 346 -3.16 15.93 -24.49
CA SER A 346 -3.95 15.58 -25.68
C SER A 346 -4.99 14.49 -25.43
N GLY A 347 -5.10 13.94 -24.20
CA GLY A 347 -6.21 13.10 -23.79
C GLY A 347 -6.35 11.76 -24.53
N LEU A 348 -5.36 11.33 -25.31
CA LEU A 348 -5.41 10.06 -26.02
C LEU A 348 -4.59 9.01 -25.27
N ALA A 349 -5.29 8.10 -24.59
CA ALA A 349 -4.68 6.91 -24.00
C ALA A 349 -4.04 6.04 -25.10
N PRO A 350 -2.83 5.48 -24.89
CA PRO A 350 -2.29 4.48 -25.78
C PRO A 350 -3.17 3.23 -25.71
N THR A 351 -3.54 2.73 -26.88
CA THR A 351 -4.18 1.42 -27.02
C THR A 351 -3.17 0.34 -26.63
N ASP A 352 -3.49 -0.43 -25.60
CA ASP A 352 -2.76 -1.66 -25.25
C ASP A 352 -2.84 -2.63 -26.45
N GLN A 353 -1.70 -2.91 -27.08
CA GLN A 353 -1.48 -4.12 -27.90
C GLN A 353 -0.54 -5.06 -27.14
#